data_AF-A0A1M6PRL4-F1
#
_entry.id   AF-A0A1M6PRL4-F1
#
_cell.length_a   1.000
_cell.length_b   1.000
_cell.length_c   1.000
_cell.angle_alpha   90.00
_cell.angle_beta   90.00
_cell.angle_gamma   90.00
#
_symmetry.space_group_name_H-M   'P 1'
#
loop_
_entity.id
_entity.type
_entity.pdbx_description
1 polymer ?
#
loop_
_entity_poly.entity_id
_entity_poly.type
_entity_poly.pdbx_seq_one_letter_code
_entity_poly.pdbx_strand_id
1 'polypeptide(L)'
;MTKDYFLDMVQLIGGFFLAEDLKPVANILLKEHNAAIKVRKIKNKIQDYELKLDEKIAKLKEKGRSEKEIEEKVKNLQEKIAEQKQALKNAEKKLEEILATIEKMLDPYRSHPDFAKLESYRDKGIDLAKLTVEEMRMIRKDLQLIFQDPYSSLNPKMTVGQIISEGLFAHKMFSPSDPKLQDYVLDVMDKCGLQNYFVHRYPHQFSGGQRQRIGIARAVALKPKFIVCDEAVSALDVSIQSQILNLLQDLKEQENLTYLFISHDLSVIKYISDRVAVMYLGNLVELAETEELYQRPMHPYTEALLMAIPTTDVDVDKKEVYVLEGDIPSPIRPPAGCKFHTRCRYATDICKNVPPKLEEARPGHFVACHHKLNQ
;
A
#
# COMPACT_ATOMS: atom_id res chain seq x y z
N MET A 1 -21.50 11.28 -23.76
CA MET A 1 -20.61 10.31 -23.10
C MET A 1 -21.06 10.18 -21.66
N THR A 2 -21.30 8.98 -21.15
CA THR A 2 -21.53 8.79 -19.70
C THR A 2 -20.31 9.32 -18.94
N LYS A 3 -20.53 9.83 -17.73
CA LYS A 3 -19.51 10.50 -16.90
C LYS A 3 -18.24 9.64 -16.72
N ASP A 4 -18.39 8.32 -16.79
CA ASP A 4 -17.30 7.34 -16.64
C ASP A 4 -16.33 7.32 -17.83
N TYR A 5 -16.80 7.34 -19.09
CA TYR A 5 -15.90 7.31 -20.26
C TYR A 5 -15.05 8.57 -20.40
N PHE A 6 -15.59 9.73 -20.00
CA PHE A 6 -14.82 10.96 -19.98
C PHE A 6 -13.68 10.85 -18.97
N LEU A 7 -13.98 10.40 -17.75
CA LEU A 7 -12.98 10.27 -16.70
C LEU A 7 -11.92 9.22 -17.05
N ASP A 8 -12.32 8.07 -17.57
CA ASP A 8 -11.42 7.01 -18.03
C ASP A 8 -10.46 7.51 -19.12
N MET A 9 -10.95 8.28 -20.08
CA MET A 9 -10.09 8.84 -21.13
C MET A 9 -9.15 9.89 -20.56
N VAL A 10 -9.65 10.87 -19.79
CA VAL A 10 -8.79 11.94 -19.26
C VAL A 10 -7.76 11.39 -18.27
N GLN A 11 -8.07 10.33 -17.52
CA GLN A 11 -7.09 9.63 -16.68
C GLN A 11 -5.91 9.09 -17.49
N LEU A 12 -6.18 8.55 -18.69
CA LEU A 12 -5.15 7.97 -19.56
C LEU A 12 -4.36 9.02 -20.35
N ILE A 13 -5.06 10.00 -20.95
CA ILE A 13 -4.45 10.92 -21.93
C ILE A 13 -4.27 12.35 -21.41
N GLY A 14 -4.86 12.70 -20.26
CA GLY A 14 -4.72 14.01 -19.62
C GLY A 14 -5.00 15.18 -20.57
N GLY A 15 -4.07 16.12 -20.63
CA GLY A 15 -4.12 17.29 -21.50
C GLY A 15 -4.21 16.99 -23.00
N PHE A 16 -3.87 15.78 -23.47
CA PHE A 16 -4.10 15.39 -24.87
C PHE A 16 -5.57 15.28 -25.23
N PHE A 17 -6.48 15.29 -24.26
CA PHE A 17 -7.92 15.36 -24.52
C PHE A 17 -8.31 16.62 -25.33
N LEU A 18 -7.47 17.65 -25.33
CA LEU A 18 -7.64 18.88 -26.12
C LEU A 18 -7.20 18.73 -27.59
N ALA A 19 -6.57 17.63 -27.98
CA ALA A 19 -6.14 17.41 -29.35
C ALA A 19 -7.34 17.18 -30.28
N GLU A 20 -7.35 17.87 -31.43
CA GLU A 20 -8.39 17.68 -32.45
C GLU A 20 -8.33 16.28 -33.10
N ASP A 21 -7.13 15.71 -33.23
CA ASP A 21 -6.91 14.32 -33.69
C ASP A 21 -6.13 13.51 -32.65
N LEU A 22 -6.78 12.48 -32.12
CA LEU A 22 -6.21 11.56 -31.13
C LEU A 22 -5.42 10.41 -31.76
N LYS A 23 -5.45 10.21 -33.09
CA LYS A 23 -4.69 9.12 -33.73
C LYS A 23 -3.18 9.21 -33.50
N PRO A 24 -2.52 10.38 -33.64
CA PRO A 24 -1.10 10.52 -33.35
C PRO A 24 -0.78 10.24 -31.87
N VAL A 25 -1.66 10.69 -30.96
CA VAL A 25 -1.54 10.49 -29.51
C VAL A 25 -1.65 9.00 -29.18
N ALA A 26 -2.68 8.31 -29.70
CA ALA A 26 -2.86 6.88 -29.49
C ALA A 26 -1.66 6.07 -30.00
N ASN A 27 -1.13 6.42 -31.18
CA ASN A 27 0.03 5.74 -31.76
C ASN A 27 1.29 5.90 -30.91
N ILE A 28 1.56 7.10 -30.35
CA ILE A 28 2.75 7.31 -29.52
C ILE A 28 2.60 6.65 -28.14
N LEU A 29 1.40 6.68 -27.54
CA LEU A 29 1.13 5.99 -26.27
C LEU A 29 1.21 4.47 -26.42
N LEU A 30 0.73 3.90 -27.52
CA LEU A 30 0.92 2.47 -27.80
C LEU A 30 2.41 2.12 -28.00
N LYS A 31 3.21 3.00 -28.61
CA LYS A 31 4.67 2.80 -28.71
C LYS A 31 5.34 2.84 -27.34
N GLU A 32 4.97 3.78 -26.49
CA GLU A 32 5.44 3.89 -25.11
C GLU A 32 5.13 2.61 -24.33
N HIS A 33 3.87 2.18 -24.33
CA HIS A 33 3.43 0.97 -23.65
C HIS A 33 4.21 -0.28 -24.11
N ASN A 34 4.37 -0.47 -25.42
CA ASN A 34 5.12 -1.60 -25.97
C ASN A 34 6.62 -1.54 -25.61
N ALA A 35 7.20 -0.34 -25.60
CA ALA A 35 8.58 -0.12 -25.18
C ALA A 35 8.76 -0.43 -23.68
N ALA A 36 7.84 0.03 -22.82
CA ALA A 36 7.83 -0.25 -21.39
C ALA A 36 7.71 -1.76 -21.10
N ILE A 37 6.81 -2.47 -21.79
CA ILE A 37 6.70 -3.94 -21.71
C ILE A 37 8.03 -4.60 -22.09
N LYS A 38 8.70 -4.13 -23.14
CA LYS A 38 9.97 -4.70 -23.59
C LYS A 38 11.07 -4.51 -22.54
N VAL A 39 11.19 -3.31 -21.98
CA VAL A 39 12.12 -3.01 -20.87
C VAL A 39 11.85 -3.95 -19.70
N ARG A 40 10.59 -4.10 -19.29
CA ARG A 40 10.22 -4.98 -18.17
C ARG A 40 10.54 -6.45 -18.44
N LYS A 41 10.25 -6.96 -19.65
CA LYS A 41 10.59 -8.34 -20.04
C LYS A 41 12.09 -8.61 -19.98
N ILE A 42 12.92 -7.65 -20.37
CA ILE A 42 14.38 -7.78 -20.28
C ILE A 42 14.83 -7.78 -18.81
N LYS A 43 14.30 -6.88 -17.97
CA LYS A 43 14.59 -6.86 -16.52
C LYS A 43 14.26 -8.21 -15.86
N ASN A 44 13.10 -8.78 -16.15
CA ASN A 44 12.71 -10.09 -15.61
C ASN A 44 13.64 -11.22 -16.08
N LYS A 45 14.08 -11.21 -17.35
CA LYS A 45 15.05 -12.19 -17.86
C LYS A 45 16.41 -12.06 -17.17
N ILE A 46 16.88 -10.84 -16.95
CA ILE A 46 18.13 -10.59 -16.22
C ILE A 46 18.04 -11.20 -14.82
N GLN A 47 16.96 -10.91 -14.08
CA GLN A 47 16.73 -11.46 -12.75
C GLN A 47 16.69 -13.00 -12.75
N ASP A 48 15.97 -13.61 -13.70
CA ASP A 48 15.93 -15.07 -13.84
C ASP A 48 17.33 -15.68 -14.13
N TYR A 49 18.18 -14.99 -14.89
CA TYR A 49 19.56 -15.44 -15.13
C TYR A 49 20.47 -15.24 -13.92
N GLU A 50 20.32 -14.14 -13.19
CA GLU A 50 21.08 -13.87 -11.96
C GLU A 50 20.76 -14.93 -10.88
N LEU A 51 19.51 -15.33 -10.72
CA LEU A 51 19.16 -16.42 -9.79
C LEU A 51 19.77 -17.76 -10.20
N LYS A 52 19.72 -18.10 -11.50
CA LYS A 52 20.34 -19.35 -12.01
C LYS A 52 21.85 -19.33 -11.85
N LEU A 53 22.45 -18.15 -11.98
CA LEU A 53 23.87 -17.92 -11.75
C LEU A 53 24.22 -18.22 -10.29
N ASP A 54 23.48 -17.62 -9.35
CA ASP A 54 23.70 -17.80 -7.91
C ASP A 54 23.50 -19.26 -7.48
N GLU A 55 22.46 -19.93 -7.98
CA GLU A 55 22.23 -21.37 -7.78
C GLU A 55 23.40 -22.22 -8.25
N LYS A 56 23.93 -21.90 -9.44
CA LYS A 56 25.02 -22.67 -10.02
C LYS A 56 26.30 -22.47 -9.23
N ILE A 57 26.58 -21.25 -8.78
CA ILE A 57 27.73 -20.94 -7.93
C ILE A 57 27.63 -21.70 -6.60
N ALA A 58 26.47 -21.64 -5.93
CA ALA A 58 26.25 -22.34 -4.66
C ALA A 58 26.48 -23.85 -4.79
N LYS A 59 25.85 -24.50 -5.78
CA LYS A 59 26.01 -25.95 -6.02
C LYS A 59 27.45 -26.36 -6.36
N LEU A 60 28.23 -25.49 -7.01
CA LEU A 60 29.62 -25.79 -7.33
C LEU A 60 30.54 -25.61 -6.11
N LYS A 61 30.24 -24.64 -5.24
CA LYS A 61 30.94 -24.46 -3.95
C LYS A 61 30.69 -25.62 -2.99
N GLU A 62 29.45 -26.08 -2.85
CA GLU A 62 29.12 -27.27 -2.05
C GLU A 62 29.86 -28.52 -2.51
N LYS A 63 30.12 -28.63 -3.83
CA LYS A 63 30.90 -29.73 -4.42
C LYS A 63 32.42 -29.58 -4.26
N GLY A 64 32.88 -28.58 -3.51
CA GLY A 64 34.30 -28.36 -3.20
C GLY A 64 35.16 -27.99 -4.42
N ARG A 65 34.58 -27.40 -5.46
CA ARG A 65 35.33 -27.00 -6.67
C ARG A 65 36.16 -25.75 -6.44
N SER A 66 37.30 -25.66 -7.13
CA SER A 66 38.15 -24.47 -7.11
C SER A 66 37.46 -23.26 -7.77
N GLU A 67 37.79 -22.05 -7.34
CA GLU A 67 37.18 -20.81 -7.86
C GLU A 67 37.32 -20.67 -9.39
N LYS A 68 38.45 -21.10 -9.96
CA LYS A 68 38.70 -21.08 -11.41
C LYS A 68 37.74 -21.99 -12.20
N GLU A 69 37.42 -23.18 -11.68
CA GLU A 69 36.44 -24.07 -12.31
C GLU A 69 35.02 -23.51 -12.23
N ILE A 70 34.70 -22.79 -11.15
CA ILE A 70 33.39 -22.15 -10.98
C ILE A 70 33.24 -21.06 -12.04
N GLU A 71 34.25 -20.20 -12.18
CA GLU A 71 34.29 -19.10 -13.14
C GLU A 71 34.08 -19.59 -14.58
N GLU A 72 34.80 -20.63 -14.99
CA GLU A 72 34.70 -21.19 -16.34
C GLU A 72 33.29 -21.76 -16.62
N LYS A 73 32.69 -22.44 -15.64
CA LYS A 73 31.35 -23.03 -15.77
C LYS A 73 30.23 -22.00 -15.74
N VAL A 74 30.50 -20.83 -15.19
CA VAL A 74 29.54 -19.75 -15.00
C VAL A 74 29.61 -18.70 -16.12
N LYS A 75 30.76 -18.59 -16.80
CA LYS A 75 31.05 -17.62 -17.87
C LYS A 75 29.91 -17.43 -18.88
N ASN A 76 29.34 -18.52 -19.41
CA ASN A 76 28.23 -18.45 -20.39
C ASN A 76 26.98 -17.74 -19.82
N LEU A 77 26.64 -17.97 -18.54
CA LEU A 77 25.53 -17.26 -17.89
C LEU A 77 25.86 -15.78 -17.67
N GLN A 78 27.09 -15.46 -17.28
CA GLN A 78 27.55 -14.07 -17.12
C GLN A 78 27.53 -13.31 -18.44
N GLU A 79 27.96 -13.94 -19.54
CA GLU A 79 27.90 -13.36 -20.88
C GLU A 79 26.45 -13.06 -21.31
N LYS A 80 25.51 -13.98 -21.06
CA LYS A 80 24.08 -13.76 -21.31
C LYS A 80 23.50 -12.62 -20.48
N ILE A 81 23.88 -12.51 -19.21
CA ILE A 81 23.46 -11.39 -18.35
C ILE A 81 23.99 -10.07 -18.89
N ALA A 82 25.27 -10.02 -19.28
CA ALA A 82 25.89 -8.83 -19.86
C ALA A 82 25.21 -8.41 -21.18
N GLU A 83 24.90 -9.36 -22.05
CA GLU A 83 24.15 -9.13 -23.29
C GLU A 83 22.77 -8.54 -23.00
N GLN A 84 22.01 -9.12 -22.05
CA GLN A 84 20.70 -8.59 -21.68
C GLN A 84 20.80 -7.21 -21.01
N LYS A 85 21.83 -6.94 -20.19
CA LYS A 85 22.07 -5.62 -19.58
C LYS A 85 22.35 -4.55 -20.65
N GLN A 86 23.09 -4.90 -21.70
CA GLN A 86 23.29 -4.00 -22.84
C GLN A 86 21.99 -3.79 -23.63
N ALA A 87 21.21 -4.85 -23.85
CA ALA A 87 19.90 -4.76 -24.49
C ALA A 87 18.91 -3.90 -23.67
N LEU A 88 18.98 -3.98 -22.33
CA LEU A 88 18.19 -3.18 -21.41
C LEU A 88 18.51 -1.70 -21.57
N LYS A 89 19.80 -1.32 -21.53
CA LYS A 89 20.23 0.07 -21.70
C LYS A 89 19.75 0.67 -23.04
N ASN A 90 19.80 -0.11 -24.12
CA ASN A 90 19.28 0.30 -25.42
C ASN A 90 17.75 0.46 -25.44
N ALA A 91 17.03 -0.39 -24.71
CA ALA A 91 15.57 -0.32 -24.62
C ALA A 91 15.10 0.85 -23.73
N GLU A 92 15.80 1.12 -22.62
CA GLU A 92 15.53 2.26 -21.74
C GLU A 92 15.77 3.58 -22.48
N LYS A 93 16.88 3.71 -23.22
CA LYS A 93 17.13 4.90 -24.05
C LYS A 93 16.02 5.15 -25.07
N LYS A 94 15.50 4.10 -25.72
CA LYS A 94 14.37 4.22 -26.65
C LYS A 94 13.08 4.66 -25.95
N LEU A 95 12.84 4.18 -24.73
CA LEU A 95 11.69 4.59 -23.94
C LEU A 95 11.80 6.08 -23.55
N GLU A 96 12.99 6.52 -23.13
CA GLU A 96 13.27 7.94 -22.85
C GLU A 96 13.04 8.84 -24.08
N GLU A 97 13.50 8.42 -25.26
CA GLU A 97 13.26 9.14 -26.52
C GLU A 97 11.75 9.25 -26.85
N ILE A 98 10.98 8.19 -26.60
CA ILE A 98 9.52 8.20 -26.77
C ILE A 98 8.86 9.14 -25.76
N LEU A 99 9.24 9.08 -24.49
CA LEU A 99 8.71 9.97 -23.45
C LEU A 99 9.00 11.44 -23.75
N ALA A 100 10.22 11.76 -24.19
CA ALA A 100 10.57 13.11 -24.63
C ALA A 100 9.75 13.56 -25.86
N THR A 101 9.39 12.64 -26.75
CA THR A 101 8.50 12.93 -27.88
C THR A 101 7.08 13.22 -27.41
N ILE A 102 6.57 12.46 -26.43
CA ILE A 102 5.26 12.68 -25.81
C ILE A 102 5.21 14.06 -25.15
N GLU A 103 6.24 14.46 -24.41
CA GLU A 103 6.32 15.79 -23.80
C GLU A 103 6.28 16.92 -24.84
N LYS A 104 7.05 16.79 -25.93
CA LYS A 104 7.02 17.77 -27.05
C LYS A 104 5.65 17.85 -27.72
N MET A 105 4.91 16.74 -27.79
CA MET A 105 3.55 16.72 -28.31
C MET A 105 2.54 17.37 -27.35
N LEU A 106 2.84 17.46 -26.05
CA LEU A 106 2.01 18.12 -25.04
C LEU A 106 2.18 19.64 -25.03
N ASP A 107 3.35 20.15 -25.40
CA ASP A 107 3.70 21.58 -25.32
C ASP A 107 2.67 22.56 -25.94
N PRO A 108 2.09 22.27 -27.13
CA PRO A 108 1.09 23.16 -27.74
C PRO A 108 -0.19 23.33 -26.90
N TYR A 109 -0.52 22.36 -26.05
CA TYR A 109 -1.76 22.36 -25.28
C TYR A 109 -1.61 23.01 -23.89
N ARG A 110 -0.38 23.23 -23.41
CA ARG A 110 -0.10 23.75 -22.07
C ARG A 110 -0.68 25.14 -21.81
N SER A 111 -0.85 25.96 -22.86
CA SER A 111 -1.43 27.30 -22.76
C SER A 111 -2.97 27.32 -22.72
N HIS A 112 -3.63 26.17 -22.90
CA HIS A 112 -5.09 26.10 -22.90
C HIS A 112 -5.63 26.21 -21.46
N PRO A 113 -6.69 27.00 -21.22
CA PRO A 113 -7.24 27.23 -19.87
C PRO A 113 -7.69 25.94 -19.17
N ASP A 114 -8.22 24.97 -19.93
CA ASP A 114 -8.65 23.67 -19.39
C ASP A 114 -7.51 22.65 -19.21
N PHE A 115 -6.30 22.92 -19.69
CA PHE A 115 -5.18 21.97 -19.64
C PHE A 115 -4.86 21.56 -18.20
N ALA A 116 -4.72 22.54 -17.31
CA ALA A 116 -4.40 22.28 -15.91
C ALA A 116 -5.46 21.39 -15.23
N LYS A 117 -6.74 21.60 -15.57
CA LYS A 117 -7.85 20.81 -15.05
C LYS A 117 -7.81 19.37 -15.59
N LEU A 118 -7.61 19.19 -16.89
CA LEU A 118 -7.54 17.87 -17.51
C LEU A 118 -6.31 17.08 -17.04
N GLU A 119 -5.15 17.73 -16.92
CA GLU A 119 -3.94 17.08 -16.43
C GLU A 119 -4.04 16.74 -14.94
N SER A 120 -4.84 17.48 -14.15
CA SER A 120 -5.11 17.12 -12.75
C SER A 120 -5.87 15.80 -12.59
N TYR A 121 -6.64 15.39 -13.61
CA TYR A 121 -7.30 14.09 -13.64
C TYR A 121 -6.41 12.97 -14.18
N ARG A 122 -5.24 13.29 -14.77
CA ARG A 122 -4.33 12.28 -15.31
C ARG A 122 -3.77 11.44 -14.16
N ASP A 123 -4.11 10.16 -14.15
CA ASP A 123 -3.67 9.25 -13.12
C ASP A 123 -2.57 8.34 -13.65
N LYS A 124 -1.44 8.29 -12.93
CA LYS A 124 -0.36 7.32 -13.18
C LYS A 124 -0.56 6.04 -12.37
N GLY A 125 -1.64 5.98 -11.58
CA GLY A 125 -2.07 4.84 -10.82
C GLY A 125 -2.32 3.61 -11.68
N ILE A 126 -2.24 2.45 -11.04
CA ILE A 126 -2.52 1.17 -11.68
C ILE A 126 -3.91 0.75 -11.22
N ASP A 127 -4.85 0.66 -12.16
CA ASP A 127 -6.16 0.07 -11.89
C ASP A 127 -6.01 -1.43 -11.65
N LEU A 128 -5.96 -1.80 -10.37
CA LEU A 128 -5.76 -3.17 -9.92
C LEU A 128 -6.87 -4.12 -10.41
N ALA A 129 -8.09 -3.61 -10.68
CA ALA A 129 -9.21 -4.43 -11.14
C ALA A 129 -9.07 -4.86 -12.61
N LYS A 130 -8.28 -4.13 -13.41
CA LYS A 130 -8.04 -4.41 -14.83
C LYS A 130 -6.81 -5.28 -15.08
N LEU A 131 -6.03 -5.59 -14.05
CA LEU A 131 -4.80 -6.37 -14.19
C LEU A 131 -5.08 -7.86 -14.43
N THR A 132 -4.23 -8.48 -15.26
CA THR A 132 -4.18 -9.93 -15.37
C THR A 132 -3.59 -10.57 -14.10
N VAL A 133 -3.78 -11.88 -13.93
CA VAL A 133 -3.25 -12.64 -12.79
C VAL A 133 -1.72 -12.54 -12.69
N GLU A 134 -1.01 -12.55 -13.82
CA GLU A 134 0.45 -12.46 -13.84
C GLU A 134 0.94 -11.05 -13.47
N GLU A 135 0.27 -10.00 -13.93
CA GLU A 135 0.59 -8.62 -13.56
C GLU A 135 0.34 -8.38 -12.07
N MET A 136 -0.79 -8.88 -11.55
CA MET A 136 -1.12 -8.84 -10.14
C MET A 136 -0.05 -9.56 -9.28
N ARG A 137 0.42 -10.74 -9.71
CA ARG A 137 1.51 -11.46 -9.03
C ARG A 137 2.79 -10.63 -8.94
N MET A 138 3.12 -9.83 -9.95
CA MET A 138 4.30 -8.98 -9.92
C MET A 138 4.15 -7.82 -8.93
N ILE A 139 2.99 -7.17 -8.91
CA ILE A 139 2.74 -6.00 -8.06
C ILE A 139 2.57 -6.39 -6.60
N ARG A 140 2.10 -7.61 -6.30
CA ARG A 140 2.00 -8.11 -4.92
C ARG A 140 3.32 -8.07 -4.16
N LYS A 141 4.48 -8.12 -4.82
CA LYS A 141 5.75 -7.90 -4.12
C LYS A 141 5.79 -6.53 -3.43
N ASP A 142 5.28 -5.51 -4.12
CA ASP A 142 5.29 -4.11 -3.66
C ASP A 142 4.10 -3.78 -2.72
N LEU A 143 3.05 -4.63 -2.73
CA LEU A 143 1.82 -4.48 -1.94
C LEU A 143 1.66 -5.63 -0.95
N GLN A 144 1.87 -5.37 0.33
CA GLN A 144 1.81 -6.40 1.37
C GLN A 144 0.68 -6.14 2.37
N LEU A 145 0.33 -7.17 3.14
CA LEU A 145 -0.76 -7.14 4.12
C LEU A 145 -0.28 -7.74 5.43
N ILE A 146 -0.55 -7.03 6.51
CA ILE A 146 -0.46 -7.51 7.90
C ILE A 146 -1.90 -7.76 8.36
N PHE A 147 -2.20 -9.00 8.71
CA PHE A 147 -3.54 -9.44 9.07
C PHE A 147 -3.85 -9.15 10.54
N GLN A 148 -5.15 -9.10 10.85
CA GLN A 148 -5.70 -8.89 12.19
C GLN A 148 -5.30 -10.00 13.16
N ASP A 149 -5.44 -11.27 12.74
CA ASP A 149 -5.05 -12.41 13.57
C ASP A 149 -3.67 -12.97 13.14
N PRO A 150 -2.61 -12.75 13.95
CA PRO A 150 -1.30 -13.31 13.67
C PRO A 150 -1.27 -14.83 13.73
N TYR A 151 -2.18 -15.49 14.46
CA TYR A 151 -2.13 -16.94 14.61
C TYR A 151 -2.61 -17.65 13.35
N SER A 152 -3.80 -17.33 12.86
CA SER A 152 -4.36 -17.94 11.63
C SER A 152 -3.61 -17.54 10.37
N SER A 153 -2.94 -16.38 10.37
CA SER A 153 -2.18 -15.91 9.20
C SER A 153 -0.83 -16.61 8.99
N LEU A 154 -0.34 -17.39 9.97
CA LEU A 154 0.94 -18.08 9.91
C LEU A 154 0.74 -19.59 9.74
N ASN A 155 1.50 -20.22 8.83
CA ASN A 155 1.44 -21.68 8.67
C ASN A 155 2.11 -22.38 9.86
N PRO A 156 1.39 -23.16 10.68
CA PRO A 156 1.94 -23.76 11.89
C PRO A 156 2.97 -24.87 11.62
N LYS A 157 3.04 -25.37 10.38
CA LYS A 157 3.98 -26.41 9.94
C LYS A 157 5.31 -25.85 9.44
N MET A 158 5.42 -24.52 9.33
CA MET A 158 6.62 -23.85 8.85
C MET A 158 7.35 -23.19 10.02
N THR A 159 8.69 -23.19 9.98
CA THR A 159 9.49 -22.42 10.93
C THR A 159 9.41 -20.93 10.60
N VAL A 160 9.81 -20.07 11.55
CA VAL A 160 9.89 -18.61 11.33
C VAL A 160 10.70 -18.27 10.08
N GLY A 161 11.89 -18.87 9.92
CA GLY A 161 12.72 -18.63 8.75
C GLY A 161 12.04 -19.05 7.44
N GLN A 162 11.29 -20.16 7.45
CA GLN A 162 10.54 -20.62 6.28
C GLN A 162 9.38 -19.67 5.94
N ILE A 163 8.66 -19.17 6.94
CA ILE A 163 7.55 -18.23 6.76
C ILE A 163 8.06 -16.92 6.13
N ILE A 164 9.17 -16.40 6.62
CA ILE A 164 9.78 -15.17 6.09
C ILE A 164 10.31 -15.40 4.67
N SER A 165 10.90 -16.57 4.41
CA SER A 165 11.49 -16.92 3.10
C SER A 165 10.47 -17.27 2.02
N GLU A 166 9.25 -17.66 2.38
CA GLU A 166 8.22 -18.13 1.43
C GLU A 166 7.94 -17.09 0.33
N GLY A 167 7.70 -15.84 0.73
CA GLY A 167 7.49 -14.74 -0.20
C GLY A 167 8.71 -14.47 -1.07
N LEU A 168 9.91 -14.57 -0.49
CA LEU A 168 11.17 -14.34 -1.21
C LEU A 168 11.33 -15.33 -2.38
N PHE A 169 10.97 -16.59 -2.17
CA PHE A 169 10.97 -17.60 -3.23
C PHE A 169 9.85 -17.38 -4.24
N ALA A 170 8.64 -17.09 -3.77
CA ALA A 170 7.49 -16.84 -4.65
C ALA A 170 7.75 -15.68 -5.63
N HIS A 171 8.46 -14.65 -5.19
CA HIS A 171 8.84 -13.49 -6.00
C HIS A 171 10.24 -13.57 -6.60
N LYS A 172 10.89 -14.75 -6.56
CA LYS A 172 12.20 -14.98 -7.18
C LYS A 172 13.26 -13.95 -6.72
N MET A 173 13.30 -13.63 -5.44
CA MET A 173 14.31 -12.73 -4.87
C MET A 173 15.57 -13.48 -4.45
N PHE A 174 15.39 -14.73 -4.00
CA PHE A 174 16.46 -15.62 -3.59
C PHE A 174 16.20 -17.01 -4.17
N SER A 175 17.28 -17.78 -4.33
CA SER A 175 17.18 -19.23 -4.53
C SER A 175 17.19 -19.95 -3.17
N PRO A 176 16.56 -21.14 -3.04
CA PRO A 176 16.71 -21.98 -1.86
C PRO A 176 18.16 -22.32 -1.49
N SER A 177 19.08 -22.32 -2.45
CA SER A 177 20.50 -22.58 -2.23
C SER A 177 21.36 -21.32 -2.10
N ASP A 178 20.75 -20.13 -2.03
CA ASP A 178 21.51 -18.89 -1.91
C ASP A 178 22.16 -18.78 -0.52
N PRO A 179 23.50 -18.69 -0.44
CA PRO A 179 24.19 -18.58 0.85
C PRO A 179 23.83 -17.32 1.63
N LYS A 180 23.36 -16.25 0.96
CA LYS A 180 22.97 -14.98 1.60
C LYS A 180 21.56 -15.00 2.17
N LEU A 181 20.75 -16.00 1.83
CA LEU A 181 19.36 -16.06 2.26
C LEU A 181 19.25 -16.06 3.78
N GLN A 182 20.06 -16.88 4.45
CA GLN A 182 20.00 -16.98 5.91
C GLN A 182 20.34 -15.65 6.57
N ASP A 183 21.44 -15.00 6.16
CA ASP A 183 21.84 -13.70 6.69
C ASP A 183 20.77 -12.63 6.44
N TYR A 184 20.14 -12.64 5.27
CA TYR A 184 19.03 -11.73 4.94
C TYR A 184 17.82 -11.95 5.85
N VAL A 185 17.42 -13.21 6.08
CA VAL A 185 16.30 -13.54 6.96
C VAL A 185 16.59 -13.12 8.39
N LEU A 186 17.82 -13.30 8.86
CA LEU A 186 18.24 -12.88 10.20
C LEU A 186 18.24 -11.35 10.34
N ASP A 187 18.70 -10.60 9.33
CA ASP A 187 18.61 -9.12 9.30
C ASP A 187 17.15 -8.64 9.39
N VAL A 188 16.25 -9.23 8.60
CA VAL A 188 14.82 -8.90 8.64
C VAL A 188 14.21 -9.22 10.01
N MET A 189 14.60 -10.35 10.62
CA MET A 189 14.16 -10.71 11.96
C MET A 189 14.62 -9.69 13.00
N ASP A 190 15.90 -9.29 12.95
CA ASP A 190 16.47 -8.31 13.89
C ASP A 190 15.79 -6.95 13.79
N LYS A 191 15.56 -6.46 12.56
CA LYS A 191 14.77 -5.23 12.30
C LYS A 191 13.37 -5.28 12.91
N CYS A 192 12.75 -6.46 12.96
CA CYS A 192 11.43 -6.66 13.56
C CYS A 192 11.47 -6.94 15.08
N GLY A 193 12.65 -6.87 15.71
CA GLY A 193 12.86 -7.17 17.12
C GLY A 193 12.73 -8.65 17.47
N LEU A 194 13.01 -9.55 16.52
CA LEU A 194 13.06 -11.00 16.73
C LEU A 194 14.51 -11.46 16.88
N GLN A 195 14.76 -12.27 17.91
CA GLN A 195 16.10 -12.82 18.15
C GLN A 195 16.48 -13.88 17.10
N ASN A 196 17.72 -13.86 16.62
CA ASN A 196 18.19 -14.72 15.53
C ASN A 196 18.00 -16.24 15.81
N TYR A 197 18.15 -16.68 17.05
CA TYR A 197 17.97 -18.09 17.43
C TYR A 197 16.52 -18.58 17.33
N PHE A 198 15.56 -17.70 17.01
CA PHE A 198 14.16 -18.06 16.74
C PHE A 198 13.92 -18.63 15.34
N VAL A 199 14.89 -18.55 14.43
CA VAL A 199 14.71 -18.88 13.00
C VAL A 199 14.18 -20.31 12.74
N HIS A 200 14.55 -21.27 13.60
CA HIS A 200 14.14 -22.67 13.50
C HIS A 200 12.91 -23.03 14.36
N ARG A 201 12.35 -22.07 15.10
CA ARG A 201 11.14 -22.29 15.92
C ARG A 201 9.88 -22.18 15.08
N TYR A 202 8.80 -22.73 15.60
CA TYR A 202 7.47 -22.71 15.00
C TYR A 202 6.56 -21.64 15.64
N PRO A 203 5.57 -21.10 14.91
CA PRO A 203 4.68 -20.04 15.40
C PRO A 203 4.01 -20.31 16.75
N HIS A 204 3.65 -21.56 17.04
CA HIS A 204 2.99 -21.93 18.30
C HIS A 204 3.89 -21.73 19.54
N GLN A 205 5.20 -21.60 19.36
CA GLN A 205 6.17 -21.39 20.43
C GLN A 205 6.37 -19.90 20.82
N PHE A 206 5.58 -18.99 20.23
CA PHE A 206 5.69 -17.55 20.41
C PHE A 206 4.44 -16.94 21.07
N SER A 207 4.61 -15.80 21.74
CA SER A 207 3.52 -14.96 22.24
C SER A 207 2.77 -14.26 21.09
N GLY A 208 1.60 -13.69 21.37
CA GLY A 208 0.82 -12.94 20.37
C GLY A 208 1.62 -11.82 19.70
N GLY A 209 2.30 -10.98 20.48
CA GLY A 209 3.15 -9.90 19.96
C GLY A 209 4.34 -10.39 19.13
N GLN A 210 4.95 -11.51 19.53
CA GLN A 210 6.04 -12.12 18.74
C GLN A 210 5.53 -12.69 17.41
N ARG A 211 4.34 -13.30 17.40
CA ARG A 211 3.70 -13.74 16.15
C ARG A 211 3.36 -12.56 15.25
N GLN A 212 2.93 -11.43 15.81
CA GLN A 212 2.72 -10.20 15.05
C GLN A 212 4.02 -9.71 14.41
N ARG A 213 5.13 -9.69 15.17
CA ARG A 213 6.46 -9.36 14.63
C ARG A 213 6.88 -10.30 13.49
N ILE A 214 6.56 -11.60 13.59
CA ILE A 214 6.80 -12.56 12.49
C ILE A 214 5.95 -12.21 11.26
N GLY A 215 4.68 -11.83 11.46
CA GLY A 215 3.81 -11.34 10.39
C GLY A 215 4.33 -10.08 9.70
N ILE A 216 4.82 -9.12 10.48
CA ILE A 216 5.48 -7.89 9.99
C ILE A 216 6.75 -8.25 9.21
N ALA A 217 7.62 -9.10 9.78
CA ALA A 217 8.85 -9.56 9.14
C ALA A 217 8.58 -10.21 7.78
N ARG A 218 7.56 -11.07 7.70
CA ARG A 218 7.13 -11.69 6.43
C ARG A 218 6.74 -10.65 5.38
N ALA A 219 6.00 -9.61 5.76
CA ALA A 219 5.59 -8.55 4.84
C ALA A 219 6.79 -7.70 4.38
N VAL A 220 7.62 -7.25 5.33
CA VAL A 220 8.74 -6.34 5.06
C VAL A 220 9.90 -7.03 4.34
N ALA A 221 10.05 -8.35 4.49
CA ALA A 221 11.10 -9.13 3.80
C ALA A 221 11.13 -8.90 2.28
N LEU A 222 9.99 -8.57 1.66
CA LEU A 222 9.88 -8.33 0.22
C LEU A 222 10.32 -6.93 -0.22
N LYS A 223 10.65 -6.05 0.74
CA LYS A 223 10.90 -4.61 0.54
C LYS A 223 9.72 -3.95 -0.19
N PRO A 224 8.49 -4.05 0.36
CA PRO A 224 7.32 -3.49 -0.28
C PRO A 224 7.40 -1.97 -0.31
N LYS A 225 6.51 -1.33 -1.08
CA LYS A 225 6.31 0.12 -1.05
C LYS A 225 5.09 0.50 -0.21
N PHE A 226 4.14 -0.42 -0.11
CA PHE A 226 2.86 -0.20 0.53
C PHE A 226 2.47 -1.42 1.35
N ILE A 227 2.02 -1.18 2.57
CA ILE A 227 1.53 -2.22 3.48
C ILE A 227 0.15 -1.80 4.01
N VAL A 228 -0.81 -2.71 3.90
CA VAL A 228 -2.08 -2.60 4.60
C VAL A 228 -1.94 -3.27 5.97
N CYS A 229 -2.30 -2.56 7.03
CA CYS A 229 -2.35 -3.10 8.39
C CYS A 229 -3.81 -3.21 8.80
N ASP A 230 -4.36 -4.42 8.73
CA ASP A 230 -5.76 -4.68 9.06
C ASP A 230 -5.89 -5.06 10.53
N GLU A 231 -6.28 -4.11 11.39
CA GLU A 231 -6.40 -4.29 12.84
C GLU A 231 -5.18 -4.96 13.49
N ALA A 232 -3.98 -4.62 13.00
CA ALA A 232 -2.73 -5.32 13.28
C ALA A 232 -2.28 -5.31 14.76
N VAL A 233 -2.97 -4.58 15.64
CA VAL A 233 -2.64 -4.46 17.07
C VAL A 233 -3.81 -4.73 18.01
N SER A 234 -5.02 -4.99 17.49
CA SER A 234 -6.24 -5.03 18.32
C SER A 234 -6.29 -6.21 19.29
N ALA A 235 -5.62 -7.32 18.96
CA ALA A 235 -5.58 -8.53 19.79
C ALA A 235 -4.42 -8.55 20.81
N LEU A 236 -3.72 -7.42 21.00
CA LEU A 236 -2.50 -7.34 21.82
C LEU A 236 -2.72 -6.53 23.10
N ASP A 237 -1.98 -6.86 24.16
CA ASP A 237 -1.94 -6.05 25.38
C ASP A 237 -1.40 -4.64 25.07
N VAL A 238 -1.88 -3.63 25.80
CA VAL A 238 -1.54 -2.20 25.58
C VAL A 238 -0.02 -1.95 25.52
N SER A 239 0.76 -2.61 26.37
CA SER A 239 2.23 -2.46 26.38
C SER A 239 2.89 -3.02 25.13
N ILE A 240 2.38 -4.15 24.60
CA ILE A 240 2.88 -4.78 23.37
C ILE A 240 2.42 -4.00 22.14
N GLN A 241 1.19 -3.50 22.15
CA GLN A 241 0.65 -2.63 21.11
C GLN A 241 1.56 -1.41 20.88
N SER A 242 1.95 -0.69 21.93
CA SER A 242 2.89 0.44 21.80
C SER A 242 4.24 0.03 21.19
N GLN A 243 4.78 -1.14 21.56
CA GLN A 243 6.02 -1.63 20.98
C GLN A 243 5.89 -1.97 19.49
N ILE A 244 4.74 -2.49 19.05
CA ILE A 244 4.48 -2.79 17.65
C ILE A 244 4.28 -1.50 16.85
N LEU A 245 3.59 -0.50 17.41
CA LEU A 245 3.41 0.79 16.76
C LEU A 245 4.74 1.52 16.56
N ASN A 246 5.61 1.52 17.57
CA ASN A 246 6.96 2.09 17.45
C ASN A 246 7.75 1.36 16.36
N LEU A 247 7.70 0.03 16.33
CA LEU A 247 8.34 -0.77 15.27
C LEU A 247 7.84 -0.36 13.87
N LEU A 248 6.52 -0.22 13.69
CA LEU A 248 5.96 0.18 12.40
C LEU A 248 6.41 1.59 12.01
N GLN A 249 6.48 2.52 12.97
CA GLN A 249 6.98 3.88 12.74
C GLN A 249 8.46 3.87 12.33
N ASP A 250 9.30 3.10 13.02
CA ASP A 250 10.72 2.96 12.68
C ASP A 250 10.89 2.39 11.25
N LEU A 251 10.09 1.38 10.90
CA LEU A 251 10.10 0.78 9.55
C LEU A 251 9.58 1.75 8.48
N LYS A 252 8.57 2.59 8.79
CA LYS A 252 8.07 3.66 7.92
C LYS A 252 9.23 4.55 7.47
N GLU A 253 10.02 5.02 8.44
CA GLU A 253 11.08 6.00 8.22
C GLU A 253 12.31 5.38 7.57
N GLN A 254 12.74 4.20 8.03
CA GLN A 254 13.95 3.55 7.53
C GLN A 254 13.80 3.00 6.11
N GLU A 255 12.63 2.44 5.78
CA GLU A 255 12.40 1.74 4.51
C GLU A 255 11.51 2.55 3.55
N ASN A 256 11.13 3.78 3.93
CA ASN A 256 10.26 4.68 3.16
C ASN A 256 8.93 4.00 2.76
N LEU A 257 8.29 3.36 3.74
CA LEU A 257 7.06 2.59 3.57
C LEU A 257 5.82 3.48 3.68
N THR A 258 4.82 3.18 2.84
CA THR A 258 3.48 3.75 3.00
C THR A 258 2.57 2.76 3.70
N TYR A 259 1.88 3.20 4.75
CA TYR A 259 0.90 2.39 5.47
C TYR A 259 -0.53 2.84 5.20
N LEU A 260 -1.42 1.87 4.95
CA LEU A 260 -2.85 2.03 5.20
C LEU A 260 -3.20 1.29 6.48
N PHE A 261 -3.41 2.03 7.56
CA PHE A 261 -3.67 1.45 8.88
C PHE A 261 -5.17 1.47 9.18
N ILE A 262 -5.73 0.31 9.49
CA ILE A 262 -7.14 0.11 9.81
C ILE A 262 -7.24 -0.25 11.29
N SER A 263 -8.01 0.52 12.05
CA SER A 263 -8.26 0.26 13.47
C SER A 263 -9.57 0.90 13.89
N HIS A 264 -10.17 0.35 14.94
CA HIS A 264 -11.28 0.96 15.68
C HIS A 264 -10.80 1.81 16.87
N ASP A 265 -9.53 1.69 17.28
CA ASP A 265 -8.93 2.48 18.36
C ASP A 265 -8.36 3.80 17.83
N LEU A 266 -9.04 4.90 18.17
CA LEU A 266 -8.63 6.24 17.77
C LEU A 266 -7.30 6.67 18.41
N SER A 267 -6.97 6.19 19.61
CA SER A 267 -5.69 6.52 20.25
C SER A 267 -4.52 5.99 19.42
N VAL A 268 -4.69 4.80 18.83
CA VAL A 268 -3.71 4.21 17.91
C VAL A 268 -3.63 4.99 16.62
N ILE A 269 -4.78 5.29 16.02
CA ILE A 269 -4.85 6.03 14.76
C ILE A 269 -4.17 7.40 14.90
N LYS A 270 -4.41 8.12 16.01
CA LYS A 270 -3.76 9.40 16.28
C LYS A 270 -2.24 9.29 16.29
N TYR A 271 -1.70 8.19 16.81
CA TYR A 271 -0.26 8.00 16.97
C TYR A 271 0.47 7.70 15.65
N ILE A 272 -0.11 6.86 14.77
CA ILE A 272 0.59 6.32 13.59
C ILE A 272 0.23 7.01 12.27
N SER A 273 -0.94 7.65 12.19
CA SER A 273 -1.48 8.16 10.92
C SER A 273 -1.15 9.63 10.71
N ASP A 274 -0.75 9.97 9.47
CA ASP A 274 -0.62 11.37 9.03
C ASP A 274 -2.00 11.97 8.66
N ARG A 275 -2.87 11.13 8.12
CA ARG A 275 -4.25 11.47 7.70
C ARG A 275 -5.20 10.38 8.17
N VAL A 276 -6.42 10.78 8.52
CA VAL A 276 -7.46 9.89 9.05
C VAL A 276 -8.70 9.96 8.21
N ALA A 277 -9.22 8.80 7.83
CA ALA A 277 -10.49 8.66 7.15
C ALA A 277 -11.46 7.90 8.06
N VAL A 278 -12.59 8.51 8.40
CA VAL A 278 -13.62 7.92 9.24
C VAL A 278 -14.69 7.32 8.33
N MET A 279 -15.06 6.08 8.61
CA MET A 279 -16.09 5.36 7.86
C MET A 279 -17.27 5.00 8.75
N TYR A 280 -18.48 5.09 8.19
CA TYR A 280 -19.70 4.60 8.83
C TYR A 280 -20.59 3.86 7.82
N LEU A 281 -20.94 2.61 8.15
CA LEU A 281 -21.73 1.70 7.31
C LEU A 281 -21.26 1.68 5.85
N GLY A 282 -19.94 1.56 5.65
CA GLY A 282 -19.31 1.44 4.34
C GLY A 282 -19.21 2.73 3.53
N ASN A 283 -19.41 3.91 4.12
CA ASN A 283 -19.09 5.17 3.45
C ASN A 283 -18.06 5.96 4.23
N LEU A 284 -17.21 6.67 3.50
CA LEU A 284 -16.38 7.73 4.05
C LEU A 284 -17.28 8.87 4.53
N VAL A 285 -17.23 9.17 5.82
CA VAL A 285 -17.99 10.29 6.39
C VAL A 285 -17.14 11.52 6.62
N GLU A 286 -15.84 11.33 6.84
CA GLU A 286 -14.89 12.40 7.08
C GLU A 286 -13.47 11.96 6.72
N LEU A 287 -12.66 12.88 6.19
CA LEU A 287 -11.26 12.67 5.85
C LEU A 287 -10.49 13.98 6.05
N ALA A 288 -9.47 13.98 6.89
CA ALA A 288 -8.61 15.14 7.10
C ALA A 288 -7.21 14.71 7.57
N GLU A 289 -6.31 15.68 7.71
CA GLU A 289 -5.07 15.49 8.49
C GLU A 289 -5.43 15.14 9.93
N THR A 290 -4.59 14.30 10.56
CA THR A 290 -4.87 13.76 11.89
C THR A 290 -5.12 14.86 12.92
N GLU A 291 -4.25 15.88 12.99
CA GLU A 291 -4.42 16.95 13.98
C GLU A 291 -5.71 17.76 13.76
N GLU A 292 -6.04 18.11 12.51
CA GLU A 292 -7.27 18.84 12.20
C GLU A 292 -8.52 18.03 12.56
N LEU A 293 -8.53 16.72 12.24
CA LEU A 293 -9.67 15.85 12.55
C LEU A 293 -9.94 15.75 14.05
N TYR A 294 -8.89 15.65 14.87
CA TYR A 294 -9.01 15.51 16.32
C TYR A 294 -9.35 16.83 17.03
N GLN A 295 -8.89 17.96 16.49
CA GLN A 295 -9.15 19.28 17.05
C GLN A 295 -10.50 19.85 16.62
N ARG A 296 -10.90 19.60 15.37
CA ARG A 296 -12.09 20.19 14.74
C ARG A 296 -12.87 19.15 13.93
N PRO A 297 -13.43 18.11 14.58
CA PRO A 297 -14.29 17.16 13.89
C PRO A 297 -15.50 17.88 13.29
N MET A 298 -15.81 17.61 12.02
CA MET A 298 -16.91 18.22 11.28
C MET A 298 -18.12 17.29 11.14
N HIS A 299 -17.92 15.97 11.16
CA HIS A 299 -19.03 15.03 11.10
C HIS A 299 -19.52 14.67 12.51
N PRO A 300 -20.84 14.70 12.80
CA PRO A 300 -21.38 14.37 14.12
C PRO A 300 -20.98 12.97 14.65
N TYR A 301 -20.76 12.01 13.75
CA TYR A 301 -20.23 10.70 14.13
C TYR A 301 -18.78 10.78 14.64
N THR A 302 -17.92 11.55 13.97
CA THR A 302 -16.53 11.73 14.39
C THR A 302 -16.45 12.50 15.71
N GLU A 303 -17.29 13.52 15.89
CA GLU A 303 -17.44 14.24 17.17
C GLU A 303 -17.77 13.25 18.30
N ALA A 304 -18.79 12.40 18.10
CA ALA A 304 -19.20 11.43 19.10
C ALA A 304 -18.12 10.37 19.39
N LEU A 305 -17.40 9.92 18.36
CA LEU A 305 -16.28 9.00 18.49
C LEU A 305 -15.15 9.57 19.36
N LEU A 306 -14.75 10.83 19.10
CA LEU A 306 -13.68 11.49 19.84
C LEU A 306 -14.08 11.80 21.29
N MET A 307 -15.36 12.13 21.53
CA MET A 307 -15.89 12.34 22.88
C MET A 307 -15.88 11.07 23.74
N ALA A 308 -15.91 9.89 23.12
CA ALA A 308 -15.85 8.61 23.82
C ALA A 308 -14.43 8.19 24.23
N ILE A 309 -13.39 8.90 23.80
CA ILE A 309 -12.00 8.60 24.17
C ILE A 309 -11.78 9.01 25.63
N PRO A 310 -11.36 8.08 26.53
CA PRO A 310 -11.07 8.42 27.92
C PRO A 310 -9.95 9.46 28.00
N THR A 311 -10.13 10.49 28.83
CA THR A 311 -9.10 11.50 29.10
C THR A 311 -8.59 11.35 30.53
N THR A 312 -7.29 11.54 30.73
CA THR A 312 -6.62 11.47 32.04
C THR A 312 -6.61 12.81 32.77
N ASP A 313 -7.13 13.87 32.16
CA ASP A 313 -7.13 15.22 32.72
C ASP A 313 -8.20 15.34 33.81
N VAL A 314 -7.74 15.59 35.03
CA VAL A 314 -8.56 15.70 36.25
C VAL A 314 -9.50 16.91 36.21
N ASP A 315 -9.23 17.90 35.35
CA ASP A 315 -10.05 19.10 35.16
C ASP A 315 -11.16 18.95 34.08
N VAL A 316 -11.27 17.77 33.45
CA VAL A 316 -12.21 17.51 32.33
C VAL A 316 -13.56 16.95 32.81
N ASP A 317 -13.79 16.87 34.13
CA ASP A 317 -15.07 16.53 34.79
C ASP A 317 -16.26 17.44 34.40
N LYS A 318 -16.08 18.37 33.44
CA LYS A 318 -17.11 19.26 32.88
C LYS A 318 -17.46 19.01 31.41
N LYS A 319 -16.83 18.05 30.70
CA LYS A 319 -17.30 17.70 29.36
C LYS A 319 -18.48 16.75 29.48
N GLU A 320 -19.66 17.20 29.04
CA GLU A 320 -20.81 16.33 28.83
C GLU A 320 -20.43 15.23 27.82
N VAL A 321 -20.12 14.03 28.32
CA VAL A 321 -19.81 12.88 27.47
C VAL A 321 -21.09 12.46 26.77
N TYR A 322 -21.14 12.66 25.47
CA TYR A 322 -22.27 12.24 24.65
C TYR A 322 -22.13 10.74 24.31
N VAL A 323 -23.03 9.93 24.83
CA VAL A 323 -23.15 8.51 24.47
C VAL A 323 -24.08 8.39 23.28
N LEU A 324 -23.60 7.76 22.20
CA LEU A 324 -24.42 7.49 21.03
C LEU A 324 -25.57 6.56 21.37
N GLU A 325 -26.79 7.05 21.27
CA GLU A 325 -28.02 6.27 21.47
C GLU A 325 -28.42 5.48 20.22
N GLY A 326 -29.19 4.41 20.44
CA GLY A 326 -29.73 3.56 19.39
C GLY A 326 -28.75 2.52 18.83
N ASP A 327 -29.32 1.45 18.29
CA ASP A 327 -28.57 0.34 17.71
C ASP A 327 -27.91 0.71 16.37
N ILE A 328 -26.82 0.02 16.06
CA ILE A 328 -26.17 0.14 14.75
C ILE A 328 -27.13 -0.43 13.68
N PRO A 329 -27.54 0.36 12.67
CA PRO A 329 -28.41 -0.12 11.61
C PRO A 329 -27.78 -1.26 10.81
N SER A 330 -28.64 -2.10 10.22
CA SER A 330 -28.18 -3.23 9.40
C SER A 330 -27.37 -2.77 8.19
N PRO A 331 -26.13 -3.27 7.99
CA PRO A 331 -25.37 -2.98 6.77
C PRO A 331 -26.02 -3.54 5.49
N ILE A 332 -26.84 -4.59 5.61
CA ILE A 332 -27.56 -5.22 4.49
C ILE A 332 -28.74 -4.35 4.04
N ARG A 333 -29.39 -3.65 4.99
CA ARG A 333 -30.50 -2.72 4.75
C ARG A 333 -30.18 -1.37 5.40
N PRO A 334 -29.25 -0.61 4.80
CA PRO A 334 -28.83 0.67 5.38
C PRO A 334 -29.99 1.68 5.33
N PRO A 335 -30.01 2.65 6.27
CA PRO A 335 -30.98 3.74 6.23
C PRO A 335 -30.88 4.54 4.92
N ALA A 336 -32.02 5.08 4.48
CA ALA A 336 -32.07 6.00 3.35
C ALA A 336 -31.38 7.33 3.68
N GLY A 337 -30.91 8.04 2.67
CA GLY A 337 -30.19 9.30 2.87
C GLY A 337 -28.84 9.13 3.57
N CYS A 338 -28.60 9.92 4.62
CA CYS A 338 -27.40 9.86 5.46
C CYS A 338 -27.46 8.61 6.35
N LYS A 339 -26.56 7.64 6.17
CA LYS A 339 -26.60 6.38 6.93
C LYS A 339 -26.51 6.55 8.45
N PHE A 340 -25.98 7.67 8.93
CA PHE A 340 -25.87 7.99 10.36
C PHE A 340 -27.09 8.72 10.94
N HIS A 341 -28.10 9.09 10.14
CA HIS A 341 -29.21 9.94 10.59
C HIS A 341 -30.04 9.33 11.74
N THR A 342 -30.04 8.01 11.91
CA THR A 342 -30.80 7.32 12.97
C THR A 342 -30.19 7.48 14.36
N ARG A 343 -28.90 7.84 14.43
CA ARG A 343 -28.12 8.03 15.67
C ARG A 343 -27.52 9.43 15.78
N CYS A 344 -27.81 10.30 14.82
CA CYS A 344 -27.27 11.65 14.75
C CYS A 344 -28.18 12.62 15.52
N ARG A 345 -27.62 13.33 16.50
CA ARG A 345 -28.36 14.37 17.26
C ARG A 345 -28.81 15.56 16.42
N TYR A 346 -28.11 15.82 15.31
CA TYR A 346 -28.41 16.91 14.37
C TYR A 346 -29.22 16.44 13.15
N ALA A 347 -29.84 15.25 13.23
CA ALA A 347 -30.62 14.72 12.13
C ALA A 347 -31.81 15.63 11.81
N THR A 348 -31.97 15.94 10.52
CA THR A 348 -33.10 16.70 9.97
C THR A 348 -33.76 15.91 8.85
N ASP A 349 -34.86 16.40 8.28
CA ASP A 349 -35.57 15.65 7.25
C ASP A 349 -34.79 15.47 5.95
N ILE A 350 -33.88 16.40 5.61
CA ILE A 350 -32.98 16.21 4.47
C ILE A 350 -32.03 15.00 4.69
N CYS A 351 -31.60 14.77 5.93
CA CYS A 351 -30.72 13.66 6.27
C CYS A 351 -31.39 12.30 6.09
N LYS A 352 -32.71 12.20 6.22
CA LYS A 352 -33.47 10.94 6.02
C LYS A 352 -33.66 10.60 4.54
N ASN A 353 -33.65 11.61 3.67
CA ASN A 353 -34.07 11.46 2.28
C ASN A 353 -32.91 11.54 1.28
N VAL A 354 -31.88 12.34 1.58
CA VAL A 354 -30.79 12.65 0.64
C VAL A 354 -29.45 12.19 1.22
N PRO A 355 -28.67 11.36 0.50
CA PRO A 355 -27.33 11.00 0.93
C PRO A 355 -26.40 12.21 0.80
N PRO A 356 -25.68 12.62 1.86
CA PRO A 356 -24.73 13.71 1.77
C PRO A 356 -23.56 13.29 0.87
N LYS A 357 -23.07 14.22 0.05
CA LYS A 357 -21.87 14.02 -0.76
C LYS A 357 -20.64 14.32 0.08
N LEU A 358 -19.57 13.56 -0.15
CA LEU A 358 -18.26 13.88 0.41
C LEU A 358 -17.74 15.12 -0.31
N GLU A 359 -17.64 16.23 0.42
CA GLU A 359 -17.21 17.52 -0.12
C GLU A 359 -16.09 18.11 0.72
N GLU A 360 -15.17 18.82 0.08
CA GLU A 360 -14.16 19.59 0.76
C GLU A 360 -14.82 20.78 1.48
N ALA A 361 -14.82 20.74 2.81
CA ALA A 361 -15.36 21.81 3.64
C ALA A 361 -14.29 22.86 3.96
N ARG A 362 -13.03 22.43 4.07
CA ARG A 362 -11.84 23.26 4.26
C ARG A 362 -10.69 22.62 3.47
N PRO A 363 -9.62 23.36 3.13
CA PRO A 363 -8.50 22.79 2.39
C PRO A 363 -7.98 21.50 3.03
N GLY A 364 -8.09 20.37 2.32
CA GLY A 364 -7.67 19.05 2.79
C GLY A 364 -8.63 18.33 3.76
N HIS A 365 -9.77 18.94 4.12
CA HIS A 365 -10.78 18.40 5.03
C HIS A 365 -12.09 18.13 4.30
N PHE A 366 -12.37 16.86 4.08
CA PHE A 366 -13.56 16.39 3.38
C PHE A 366 -14.57 15.83 4.37
N VAL A 367 -15.85 16.14 4.18
CA VAL A 367 -16.94 15.67 5.04
C VAL A 367 -18.19 15.38 4.23
N ALA A 368 -18.85 14.27 4.55
CA ALA A 368 -20.14 13.89 3.99
C ALA A 368 -21.26 14.17 4.99
N CYS A 369 -21.61 15.45 5.16
CA CYS A 369 -22.69 15.87 6.05
C CYS A 369 -23.48 17.05 5.48
N HIS A 370 -24.80 17.07 5.68
CA HIS A 370 -25.65 18.24 5.38
C HIS A 370 -25.46 19.36 6.41
N HIS A 371 -25.12 19.01 7.65
CA HIS A 371 -24.92 19.92 8.78
C HIS A 371 -23.49 19.79 9.30
N LYS A 372 -22.52 20.29 8.53
CA LYS A 372 -21.09 20.21 8.88
C LYS A 372 -20.83 21.07 10.12
N LEU A 373 -20.26 20.46 11.16
CA LEU A 373 -19.89 21.13 12.41
C LEU A 373 -18.59 21.92 12.22
N ASN A 374 -18.32 22.87 13.13
CA ASN A 374 -17.01 23.54 13.25
C ASN A 374 -16.45 24.14 11.94
N GLN A 375 -17.31 24.71 11.10
CA GLN A 375 -16.95 25.33 9.81
C GLN A 375 -16.02 26.54 9.96
#